data_AF-A0A2X5RFL6-F1
#
_entry.id   AF-A0A2X5RFL6-F1
#
_cell.length_a   1.000
_cell.length_b   1.000
_cell.length_c   1.000
_cell.angle_alpha   90.00
_cell.angle_beta   90.00
_cell.angle_gamma   90.00
#
_symmetry.space_group_name_H-M   'P 1'
#
loop_
_entity.id
_entity.type
_entity.pdbx_description
1 polymer ?
#
loop_
_entity_poly.entity_id
_entity_poly.type
_entity_poly.pdbx_seq_one_letter_code
_entity_poly.pdbx_strand_id
1 'polypeptide(L)' 'MLKRLIQLYCGLTIYGISCALYIHCGLGADPWDVFHLGVARWLSVNVGTVMIVTGALVLLFWIPLRQRPGLGR' A
#
# COMPACT_ATOMS: atom_id res chain seq x y z
N MET A 1 24.49 -2.64 13.26
CA MET A 1 23.71 -2.16 12.09
C MET A 1 23.13 -3.31 11.27
N LEU A 2 23.89 -4.34 10.90
CA LEU A 2 23.41 -5.49 10.11
C LEU A 2 22.19 -6.20 10.72
N LYS A 3 22.17 -6.43 12.05
CA LYS A 3 21.01 -7.03 12.75
C LYS A 3 19.71 -6.24 12.57
N ARG A 4 19.77 -4.90 12.65
CA ARG A 4 18.62 -4.01 12.41
C ARG A 4 18.16 -4.07 10.96
N LEU A 5 19.10 -4.14 10.00
CA LEU A 5 18.77 -4.21 8.58
C LEU A 5 18.06 -5.53 8.25
N ILE A 6 18.54 -6.65 8.79
CA ILE A 6 17.90 -7.95 8.60
C ILE A 6 16.52 -8.00 9.27
N GLN A 7 16.37 -7.45 10.48
CA GLN A 7 15.06 -7.33 11.13
C GLN A 7 14.09 -6.46 10.31
N LEU A 8 14.58 -5.37 9.73
CA LEU A 8 13.77 -4.50 8.87
C LEU A 8 13.28 -5.25 7.63
N TYR A 9 14.19 -5.87 6.88
CA TYR A 9 13.81 -6.61 5.67
C TYR A 9 12.90 -7.80 5.98
N CYS A 10 13.19 -8.55 7.05
CA CYS A 10 12.36 -9.67 7.46
C CYS A 10 10.95 -9.20 7.88
N GLY A 11 10.87 -8.12 8.67
CA GLY A 11 9.60 -7.50 9.06
C GLY A 11 8.82 -6.98 7.86
N LEU A 12 9.50 -6.34 6.90
CA LEU A 12 8.87 -5.82 5.68
C LEU A 12 8.31 -6.96 4.80
N THR A 13 9.05 -8.06 4.68
CA THR A 13 8.59 -9.24 3.95
C THR A 13 7.38 -9.88 4.62
N ILE A 14 7.43 -10.08 5.94
CA ILE A 14 6.30 -10.63 6.71
C ILE A 14 5.08 -9.72 6.57
N TYR A 15 5.26 -8.41 6.67
CA TYR A 15 4.19 -7.43 6.49
C TYR A 15 3.57 -7.51 5.08
N GLY A 16 4.39 -7.60 4.04
CA GLY A 16 3.91 -7.79 2.67
C GLY A 16 3.12 -9.09 2.49
N ILE A 17 3.57 -10.19 3.11
CA ILE A 17 2.85 -11.48 3.11
C ILE A 17 1.51 -11.34 3.84
N SER A 18 1.47 -10.67 4.99
CA SER A 18 0.24 -10.40 5.73
C SER A 18 -0.77 -9.59 4.91
N CYS A 19 -0.33 -8.54 4.20
CA CYS A 19 -1.19 -7.79 3.29
C CYS A 19 -1.72 -8.66 2.14
N ALA A 20 -0.87 -9.51 1.55
CA ALA A 20 -1.31 -10.41 0.48
C ALA A 20 -2.34 -11.43 0.97
N LEU A 21 -2.13 -12.01 2.16
CA LEU A 21 -3.11 -12.90 2.80
C LEU A 21 -4.42 -12.16 3.11
N TYR A 22 -4.32 -10.94 3.63
CA TYR A 22 -5.49 -10.12 3.95
C TYR A 22 -6.38 -9.89 2.73
N ILE A 23 -5.78 -9.49 1.61
CA ILE A 23 -6.44 -9.32 0.31
C ILE A 23 -7.04 -10.67 -0.18
N HIS A 24 -6.34 -11.78 0.04
CA HIS A 24 -6.77 -13.10 -0.42
C HIS A 24 -7.93 -13.69 0.41
N CYS A 25 -8.01 -13.39 1.71
CA CYS A 25 -9.03 -13.94 2.60
C CYS A 25 -10.46 -13.43 2.30
N GLY A 26 -10.62 -12.38 1.47
CA GLY A 26 -11.92 -11.96 0.97
C GLY A 26 -12.93 -11.57 2.05
N LEU A 27 -12.46 -11.20 3.26
CA LEU A 27 -13.26 -10.92 4.46
C LEU A 27 -14.14 -9.66 4.37
N GLY A 28 -14.26 -9.07 3.19
CA GLY A 28 -14.72 -7.70 2.98
C GLY A 28 -13.51 -6.79 2.93
N ALA A 29 -13.04 -6.51 1.71
CA ALA A 29 -11.98 -5.53 1.51
C ALA A 29 -12.52 -4.14 1.86
N ASP A 30 -11.73 -3.35 2.58
CA ASP A 30 -12.06 -1.94 2.80
C ASP A 30 -12.20 -1.24 1.44
N PRO A 31 -12.89 -0.08 1.35
CA PRO A 31 -13.09 0.62 0.08
C PRO A 31 -11.78 0.87 -0.69
N TRP A 32 -10.67 1.05 0.05
CA TRP A 32 -9.33 1.20 -0.50
C TRP A 32 -8.84 -0.08 -1.20
N ASP A 33 -8.91 -1.22 -0.52
CA ASP A 33 -8.52 -2.51 -1.08
C ASP A 33 -9.44 -2.91 -2.24
N VAL A 34 -10.76 -2.65 -2.16
CA VAL A 34 -11.70 -2.89 -3.27
C VAL A 34 -11.36 -2.04 -4.50
N PHE A 35 -10.98 -0.78 -4.32
CA PHE A 35 -10.51 0.06 -5.44
C PHE A 35 -9.27 -0.56 -6.10
N HIS A 36 -8.31 -1.01 -5.31
CA HIS A 36 -7.06 -1.57 -5.82
C HIS A 36 -7.27 -2.90 -6.52
N LEU A 37 -8.07 -3.79 -5.92
CA LEU A 37 -8.52 -5.05 -6.52
C LEU A 37 -9.31 -4.83 -7.82
N GLY A 38 -10.23 -3.86 -7.83
CA GLY A 38 -11.07 -3.53 -8.99
C GLY A 38 -10.24 -3.00 -10.16
N VAL A 39 -9.37 -2.02 -9.89
CA VAL A 39 -8.45 -1.45 -10.88
C VAL A 39 -7.44 -2.50 -11.36
N ALA A 40 -6.90 -3.32 -10.46
CA ALA A 40 -5.99 -4.41 -10.83
C ALA A 40 -6.64 -5.44 -11.75
N ARG A 41 -7.89 -5.82 -11.48
CA ARG A 41 -8.68 -6.70 -12.36
C ARG A 41 -8.97 -6.05 -13.71
N TRP A 42 -9.27 -4.76 -13.73
CA TRP A 42 -9.59 -4.04 -14.96
C TRP A 42 -8.37 -3.84 -15.86
N LEU A 43 -7.22 -3.49 -15.28
CA LEU A 43 -5.95 -3.34 -16.00
C LEU A 43 -5.16 -4.66 -16.19
N SER A 44 -5.63 -5.79 -15.63
CA SER A 44 -4.91 -7.07 -15.62
C SER A 44 -3.48 -6.96 -15.07
N VAL A 45 -3.28 -6.13 -14.04
CA VAL A 45 -1.99 -5.89 -13.37
C VAL A 45 -2.01 -6.39 -11.93
N ASN A 46 -0.84 -6.52 -11.30
CA ASN A 46 -0.75 -6.93 -9.90
C ASN A 46 -1.32 -5.83 -8.98
N VAL A 47 -2.11 -6.23 -7.98
CA VAL A 47 -2.71 -5.33 -6.97
C VAL A 47 -1.64 -4.48 -6.28
N GLY A 48 -0.45 -5.03 -6.01
CA GLY A 48 0.66 -4.29 -5.42
C GLY A 48 1.15 -3.14 -6.30
N THR A 49 1.17 -3.33 -7.63
CA THR A 49 1.54 -2.26 -8.57
C THR A 49 0.52 -1.13 -8.54
N VAL A 50 -0.77 -1.46 -8.52
CA VAL A 50 -1.86 -0.46 -8.39
C VAL A 50 -1.75 0.28 -7.06
N MET A 51 -1.39 -0.40 -5.98
CA MET A 51 -1.19 0.21 -4.66
C MET A 51 -0.05 1.23 -4.65
N ILE A 52 1.08 0.87 -5.24
CA ILE A 52 2.24 1.76 -5.33
C ILE A 52 1.90 2.97 -6.19
N VAL A 53 1.26 2.77 -7.35
CA VAL A 53 0.87 3.87 -8.26
C VAL A 53 -0.16 4.78 -7.60
N THR A 54 -1.18 4.21 -6.95
CA THR A 54 -2.21 5.00 -6.26
C THR A 54 -1.60 5.79 -5.11
N GLY A 55 -0.74 5.19 -4.29
CA GLY A 55 0.00 5.89 -3.23
C GLY A 55 0.90 7.00 -3.77
N ALA A 56 1.61 6.75 -4.87
CA ALA A 56 2.42 7.77 -5.54
C ALA A 56 1.57 8.93 -6.07
N LEU A 57 0.40 8.64 -6.66
CA LEU A 57 -0.54 9.65 -7.12
C LEU A 57 -1.12 10.46 -5.96
N VAL A 58 -1.48 9.83 -4.84
CA VAL A 58 -1.95 10.54 -3.64
C VAL A 58 -0.87 11.47 -3.09
N LEU A 59 0.38 10.99 -2.99
CA LEU A 59 1.52 11.82 -2.59
C LEU A 59 1.76 12.98 -3.56
N LEU A 60 1.67 12.71 -4.87
CA LEU A 60 1.79 13.74 -5.90
C LEU A 60 0.65 14.76 -5.79
N PHE A 61 -0.58 14.33 -5.51
CA PHE A 61 -1.74 15.20 -5.28
C PHE A 61 -1.64 16.01 -3.98
N TRP A 62 -0.82 15.56 -3.04
CA TRP A 62 -0.48 16.30 -1.83
C TRP A 62 0.42 17.52 -2.11
N ILE A 63 1.28 17.44 -3.14
CA ILE A 63 2.17 18.55 -3.56
C ILE A 63 1.39 19.81 -4.00
N PRO A 64 0.37 19.75 -4.89
CA PRO A 64 -0.42 20.92 -5.27
C PRO A 64 -1.39 21.36 -4.17
N LEU A 65 -1.81 20.46 -3.26
CA LEU A 65 -2.79 20.81 -2.22
C LEU A 65 -2.24 21.74 -1.13
N ARG A 66 -0.93 21.97 -1.05
CA ARG A 66 -0.28 22.86 -0.04
C ARG A 66 -0.77 22.64 1.40
N GLN A 67 -1.36 21.49 1.70
CA GLN A 67 -1.66 21.08 3.05
C GLN A 67 -0.32 20.65 3.62
N ARG A 68 0.26 21.53 4.45
CA ARG A 68 1.39 21.15 5.30
C ARG A 68 0.96 19.84 5.97
N PRO A 69 1.69 18.73 5.81
CA PRO A 69 1.45 17.57 6.63
C PRO A 69 1.71 18.03 8.05
N GLY A 70 0.65 18.46 8.73
CA GLY A 70 0.65 18.59 10.16
C GLY A 70 0.91 17.17 10.62
N LEU A 71 2.16 16.92 11.01
CA LEU A 71 2.44 15.90 12.01
C LEU A 71 1.35 16.08 13.05
N GLY A 72 0.41 15.14 13.07
CA GLY A 72 -0.66 15.11 14.05
C GLY A 72 0.00 15.35 15.40
N ARG A 73 -0.49 16.38 16.09
CA ARG A 73 -0.22 16.48 17.52
C ARG A 73 -0.74 15.23 18.21
#